data_AF-A0A496XDP2-F1
#
_entry.id   AF-A0A496XDP2-F1
#
_cell.length_a   1.000
_cell.length_b   1.000
_cell.length_c   1.000
_cell.angle_alpha   90.00
_cell.angle_beta   90.00
_cell.angle_gamma   90.00
#
_symmetry.space_group_name_H-M   'P 1'
#
loop_
_entity.id
_entity.type
_entity.pdbx_description
1 polymer ?
#
loop_
_entity_poly.entity_id
_entity_poly.type
_entity_poly.pdbx_seq_one_letter_code
_entity_poly.pdbx_strand_id
1 'polypeptide(L)'
;MNKYKFELSLAAVFVAIFIGALAFWGDWAGGKMTRQEVDDYLVVIDKNLEWPEPMKSYMMESLREWGYADDGKELMMLNMMRYHDELFEYPGSIKGFKGTPKESNYAYELGTKEILLGQGGYPVAWGEVTLSRNVARADDSAANRRHKT
;
A
#
# COMPACT_ATOMS: atom_id res chain seq x y z
N MET A 1 -41.77 24.24 26.09
CA MET A 1 -41.00 23.79 24.90
C MET A 1 -39.57 24.38 24.79
N ASN A 2 -39.02 25.06 25.81
CA ASN A 2 -37.68 25.69 25.72
C ASN A 2 -36.52 24.84 26.27
N LYS A 3 -36.79 23.67 26.86
CA LYS A 3 -35.81 22.93 27.65
C LYS A 3 -34.70 22.26 26.82
N TYR A 4 -34.88 22.15 25.50
CA TYR A 4 -33.95 21.43 24.61
C TYR A 4 -33.40 22.28 23.46
N LYS A 5 -33.61 23.61 23.50
CA LYS A 5 -33.21 24.48 22.39
C LYS A 5 -31.69 24.50 22.20
N PHE A 6 -30.94 24.49 23.31
CA PHE A 6 -29.48 24.47 23.27
C PHE A 6 -28.95 23.15 22.71
N GLU A 7 -29.49 22.03 23.17
CA GLU A 7 -29.13 20.68 22.75
C GLU A 7 -29.46 20.46 21.27
N LEU A 8 -30.60 20.98 20.79
CA LEU A 8 -30.97 20.94 19.38
C LEU A 8 -30.04 21.78 18.52
N SER A 9 -29.65 22.98 18.97
CA SER A 9 -28.67 23.81 18.27
C SER A 9 -27.30 23.13 18.21
N LEU A 10 -26.85 22.54 19.31
CA LEU A 10 -25.57 21.83 19.37
C LEU A 10 -25.58 20.58 18.49
N ALA A 11 -26.66 19.81 18.50
CA ALA A 11 -26.85 18.65 17.63
C ALA A 11 -26.82 19.06 16.15
N ALA A 12 -27.50 20.16 15.79
CA ALA A 12 -27.46 20.68 14.41
C ALA A 12 -26.05 21.08 13.97
N VAL A 13 -25.27 21.71 14.86
CA VAL A 13 -23.86 22.03 14.60
C VAL A 13 -23.03 20.76 14.38
N PHE A 14 -23.17 19.75 15.23
CA PHE A 14 -22.44 18.49 15.04
C PHE A 14 -22.84 17.75 13.78
N VAL A 15 -24.13 17.73 13.42
CA VAL A 15 -24.59 17.16 12.15
C VAL A 15 -24.00 17.93 10.97
N ALA A 16 -23.98 19.25 11.02
CA ALA A 16 -23.40 20.07 9.96
C ALA A 16 -21.88 19.82 9.81
N ILE A 17 -21.16 19.71 10.93
CA ILE A 17 -19.72 19.35 10.93
C ILE A 17 -19.52 17.95 10.38
N PHE A 18 -20.33 16.98 10.79
CA PHE A 18 -20.22 15.60 10.34
C PHE A 18 -20.50 15.46 8.84
N ILE A 19 -21.56 16.10 8.34
CA ILE A 19 -21.87 16.16 6.90
C ILE A 19 -20.75 16.88 6.14
N GLY A 20 -20.24 18.00 6.68
CA GLY A 20 -19.11 18.72 6.10
C GLY A 20 -17.85 17.85 6.01
N ALA A 21 -17.56 17.07 7.05
CA ALA A 21 -16.46 16.12 7.06
C ALA A 21 -16.66 14.99 6.04
N LEU A 22 -17.87 14.41 5.95
CA LEU A 22 -18.19 13.39 4.94
C LEU A 22 -18.13 13.94 3.51
N ALA A 23 -18.50 15.20 3.29
CA ALA A 23 -18.40 15.84 1.98
C ALA A 23 -16.94 16.18 1.62
N PHE A 24 -16.10 16.46 2.62
CA PHE A 24 -14.70 16.81 2.41
C PHE A 24 -13.77 15.58 2.33
N TRP A 25 -14.09 14.50 3.06
CA TRP A 25 -13.28 13.27 3.14
C TRP A 25 -13.90 12.07 2.43
N GLY A 26 -15.19 12.13 2.11
CA GLY A 26 -15.79 11.11 1.26
C GLY A 26 -15.19 11.24 -0.13
N ASP A 27 -14.87 10.12 -0.74
CA ASP A 27 -14.56 10.09 -2.16
C ASP A 27 -15.88 9.99 -2.95
N TRP A 28 -16.47 11.14 -3.26
CA TRP A 28 -17.75 11.20 -3.99
C TRP A 28 -17.55 11.07 -5.51
N ALA A 29 -16.30 11.20 -5.97
CA ALA A 29 -15.89 11.10 -7.36
C ALA A 29 -15.09 9.82 -7.67
N GLY A 30 -14.73 9.07 -6.62
CA GLY A 30 -14.07 7.77 -6.71
C GLY A 30 -14.88 6.73 -7.45
N GLY A 31 -14.17 5.78 -8.05
CA GLY A 31 -14.77 4.71 -8.82
C GLY A 31 -13.72 3.90 -9.56
N LYS A 32 -14.22 2.93 -10.33
CA LYS A 32 -13.38 2.05 -11.14
C LYS A 32 -12.57 2.84 -12.15
N MET A 33 -11.26 2.61 -12.19
CA MET A 33 -10.38 3.09 -13.24
C MET A 33 -10.84 2.59 -14.60
N THR A 34 -10.86 3.49 -15.59
CA THR A 34 -11.04 3.12 -16.98
C THR A 34 -9.78 2.41 -17.50
N ARG A 35 -9.95 1.59 -18.54
CA ARG A 35 -8.80 0.93 -19.19
C ARG A 35 -7.77 1.93 -19.71
N GLN A 36 -8.24 3.07 -20.24
CA GLN A 36 -7.37 4.13 -20.74
C GLN A 36 -6.53 4.74 -19.62
N GLU A 37 -7.14 5.04 -18.46
CA GLU A 37 -6.39 5.56 -17.31
C GLU A 37 -5.32 4.57 -16.84
N VAL A 38 -5.65 3.28 -16.78
CA VAL A 38 -4.68 2.23 -16.44
C VAL A 38 -3.51 2.24 -17.43
N ASP A 39 -3.80 2.25 -18.73
CA ASP A 39 -2.75 2.24 -19.76
C ASP A 39 -1.90 3.51 -19.74
N ASP A 40 -2.50 4.68 -19.51
CA ASP A 40 -1.80 5.96 -19.37
C ASP A 40 -0.85 5.95 -18.15
N TYR A 41 -1.30 5.39 -17.02
CA TYR A 41 -0.44 5.21 -15.85
C TYR A 41 0.72 4.25 -16.09
N LEU A 42 0.49 3.17 -16.84
CA LEU A 42 1.56 2.24 -17.20
C LEU A 42 2.63 2.92 -18.07
N VAL A 43 2.27 3.84 -18.96
CA VAL A 43 3.26 4.65 -19.72
C VAL A 43 4.11 5.51 -18.77
N VAL A 44 3.51 6.10 -17.75
CA VAL A 44 4.24 6.89 -16.74
C VAL A 44 5.20 6.00 -15.95
N ILE A 45 4.77 4.80 -15.56
CA ILE A 45 5.61 3.82 -14.85
C ILE A 45 6.79 3.40 -15.73
N ASP A 46 6.52 3.00 -16.97
CA ASP A 46 7.53 2.54 -17.92
C ASP A 46 8.63 3.58 -18.19
N LYS A 47 8.24 4.85 -18.22
CA LYS A 47 9.14 5.99 -18.44
C LYS A 47 10.03 6.31 -17.23
N ASN A 48 9.52 6.12 -16.01
CA ASN A 48 10.18 6.62 -14.79
C ASN A 48 10.87 5.53 -13.96
N LEU A 49 10.52 4.25 -14.15
CA LEU A 49 11.10 3.15 -13.39
C LEU A 49 12.04 2.31 -14.23
N GLU A 50 13.27 2.17 -13.74
CA GLU A 50 14.30 1.33 -14.33
C GLU A 50 14.27 -0.06 -13.68
N TRP A 51 13.45 -0.96 -14.21
CA TRP A 51 13.44 -2.36 -13.80
C TRP A 51 14.26 -3.25 -14.74
N PRO A 52 15.05 -4.20 -14.23
CA PRO A 52 15.76 -5.16 -15.06
C PRO A 52 14.79 -6.17 -15.70
N GLU A 53 15.12 -6.71 -16.86
CA GLU A 53 14.41 -7.87 -17.43
C GLU A 53 14.85 -9.17 -16.74
N PRO A 54 13.97 -10.19 -16.60
CA PRO A 54 12.57 -10.25 -17.08
C PRO A 54 11.53 -9.59 -16.14
N MET A 55 11.97 -9.00 -15.02
CA MET A 55 11.08 -8.47 -13.99
C MET A 55 10.18 -7.36 -14.53
N LYS A 56 10.72 -6.46 -15.35
CA LYS A 56 9.96 -5.37 -15.94
C LYS A 56 8.74 -5.88 -16.71
N SER A 57 8.93 -6.80 -17.65
CA SER A 57 7.83 -7.36 -18.45
C SER A 57 6.73 -7.97 -17.57
N TYR A 58 7.12 -8.79 -16.58
CA TYR A 58 6.19 -9.41 -15.63
C TYR A 58 5.41 -8.37 -14.81
N MET A 59 6.09 -7.35 -14.29
CA MET A 59 5.45 -6.30 -13.48
C MET A 59 4.47 -5.46 -14.30
N MET A 60 4.83 -5.11 -15.54
CA MET A 60 3.97 -4.34 -16.43
C MET A 60 2.70 -5.11 -16.82
N GLU A 61 2.79 -6.41 -17.03
CA GLU A 61 1.63 -7.28 -17.27
C GLU A 61 0.75 -7.40 -16.02
N SER A 62 1.35 -7.69 -14.87
CA SER A 62 0.65 -7.85 -13.59
C SER A 62 -0.10 -6.56 -13.17
N LEU A 63 0.53 -5.39 -13.32
CA LEU A 63 -0.09 -4.10 -13.01
C LEU A 63 -1.26 -3.79 -13.94
N ARG A 64 -1.17 -4.18 -15.22
CA ARG A 64 -2.27 -4.03 -16.17
C ARG A 64 -3.47 -4.90 -15.78
N GLU A 65 -3.22 -6.17 -15.50
CA GLU A 65 -4.28 -7.10 -15.08
C GLU A 65 -4.95 -6.61 -13.79
N TRP A 66 -4.16 -6.18 -12.81
CA TRP A 66 -4.65 -5.64 -11.56
C TRP A 66 -5.49 -4.37 -11.76
N GLY A 67 -4.99 -3.39 -12.53
CA GLY A 67 -5.73 -2.17 -12.83
C GLY A 67 -7.02 -2.43 -13.61
N TYR A 68 -7.04 -3.37 -14.55
CA TYR A 68 -8.27 -3.74 -15.27
C TYR A 68 -9.31 -4.45 -14.38
N ALA A 69 -8.83 -5.18 -13.37
CA ALA A 69 -9.66 -5.87 -12.38
C ALA A 69 -10.24 -4.94 -11.30
N ASP A 70 -9.84 -3.67 -11.27
CA ASP A 70 -10.37 -2.68 -10.33
C ASP A 70 -11.90 -2.67 -10.33
N ASP A 71 -12.51 -2.80 -9.15
CA ASP A 71 -13.96 -2.77 -8.97
C ASP A 71 -14.45 -1.44 -8.38
N GLY A 72 -13.54 -0.47 -8.20
CA GLY A 72 -13.82 0.85 -7.66
C GLY A 72 -14.08 0.86 -6.15
N LYS A 73 -13.81 -0.25 -5.44
CA LYS A 73 -13.96 -0.35 -3.99
C LYS A 73 -12.63 -0.21 -3.28
N GLU A 74 -12.70 0.02 -1.97
CA GLU A 74 -11.55 -0.03 -1.10
C GLU A 74 -10.89 -1.42 -1.12
N LEU A 75 -9.56 -1.43 -1.09
CA LEU A 75 -8.76 -2.64 -1.04
C LEU A 75 -7.88 -2.66 0.20
N MET A 76 -7.67 -3.85 0.74
CA MET A 76 -6.73 -4.07 1.83
C MET A 76 -5.44 -4.67 1.28
N MET A 77 -4.35 -3.91 1.35
CA MET A 77 -3.01 -4.43 1.00
C MET A 77 -2.37 -5.10 2.20
N LEU A 78 -2.13 -6.41 2.09
CA LEU A 78 -1.31 -7.14 3.04
C LEU A 78 0.16 -7.04 2.63
N ASN A 79 0.95 -6.29 3.39
CA ASN A 79 2.39 -6.25 3.23
C ASN A 79 3.06 -7.24 4.21
N MET A 80 3.85 -8.17 3.69
CA MET A 80 4.69 -9.08 4.47
C MET A 80 6.15 -8.86 4.10
N MET A 81 6.91 -8.25 5.01
CA MET A 81 8.28 -7.88 4.75
C MET A 81 9.26 -8.89 5.35
N ARG A 82 10.24 -9.31 4.55
CA ARG A 82 11.43 -10.02 5.00
C ARG A 82 12.64 -9.18 4.63
N TYR A 83 13.43 -8.79 5.62
CA TYR A 83 14.70 -8.12 5.38
C TYR A 83 15.72 -9.10 4.80
N HIS A 84 16.52 -8.61 3.84
CA HIS A 84 17.72 -9.31 3.39
C HIS A 84 18.78 -9.29 4.50
N ASP A 85 19.75 -10.21 4.40
CA ASP A 85 20.90 -10.24 5.32
C ASP A 85 21.82 -9.03 5.10
N GLU A 86 21.93 -8.57 3.85
CA GLU A 86 22.71 -7.40 3.42
C GLU A 86 21.86 -6.49 2.52
N LEU A 87 22.29 -5.25 2.32
CA LEU A 87 21.61 -4.34 1.38
C LEU A 87 21.68 -4.88 -0.04
N PHE A 88 20.55 -4.87 -0.73
CA PHE A 88 20.47 -5.25 -2.12
C PHE A 88 20.57 -4.01 -3.02
N GLU A 89 21.61 -3.92 -3.83
CA GLU A 89 21.77 -2.86 -4.83
C GLU A 89 21.01 -3.21 -6.11
N TYR A 90 20.26 -2.25 -6.63
CA TYR A 90 19.52 -2.39 -7.89
C TYR A 90 19.54 -1.08 -8.70
N PRO A 91 19.24 -1.10 -10.02
CA PRO A 91 19.15 0.12 -10.82
C PRO A 91 18.20 1.14 -10.19
N GLY A 92 18.67 2.37 -9.97
CA GLY A 92 17.90 3.43 -9.30
C GLY A 92 17.93 3.42 -7.76
N SER A 93 18.60 2.45 -7.12
CA SER A 93 18.83 2.48 -5.67
C SER A 93 19.74 3.65 -5.25
N ILE A 94 19.59 4.11 -3.99
CA ILE A 94 20.42 5.18 -3.44
C ILE A 94 21.88 4.69 -3.35
N LYS A 95 22.75 5.27 -4.18
CA LYS A 95 24.17 4.91 -4.20
C LYS A 95 24.85 5.26 -2.87
N GLY A 96 25.54 4.28 -2.31
CA GLY A 96 26.39 4.48 -1.13
C GLY A 96 25.63 4.69 0.17
N PHE A 97 24.38 4.23 0.29
CA PHE A 97 23.68 4.16 1.57
C PHE A 97 24.46 3.25 2.54
N LYS A 98 24.72 3.73 3.77
CA LYS A 98 25.59 3.05 4.77
C LYS A 98 24.84 2.54 6.01
N GLY A 99 23.58 2.14 5.85
CA GLY A 99 22.76 1.59 6.94
C GLY A 99 22.55 0.08 6.83
N THR A 100 21.77 -0.45 7.75
CA THR A 100 21.23 -1.81 7.74
C THR A 100 19.99 -1.90 6.83
N PRO A 101 19.59 -3.10 6.38
CA PRO A 101 18.32 -3.30 5.68
C PRO A 101 17.09 -2.75 6.42
N LYS A 102 17.07 -2.80 7.77
CA LYS A 102 16.00 -2.23 8.58
C LYS A 102 16.00 -0.70 8.53
N GLU A 103 17.17 -0.06 8.59
CA GLU A 103 17.32 1.40 8.45
C GLU A 103 16.97 1.88 7.04
N SER A 104 17.31 1.11 6.01
CA SER A 104 16.90 1.39 4.63
C SER A 104 15.37 1.39 4.48
N ASN A 105 14.70 0.39 5.06
CA ASN A 105 13.24 0.33 5.05
C ASN A 105 12.60 1.47 5.84
N TYR A 106 13.17 1.84 6.99
CA TYR A 106 12.69 2.98 7.76
C TYR A 106 12.78 4.29 6.97
N ALA A 107 13.87 4.50 6.23
CA ALA A 107 14.01 5.65 5.34
C ALA A 107 12.95 5.64 4.21
N TYR A 108 12.65 4.48 3.64
CA TYR A 108 11.58 4.30 2.67
C TYR A 108 10.20 4.64 3.27
N GLU A 109 9.89 4.14 4.47
CA GLU A 109 8.61 4.41 5.15
C GLU A 109 8.42 5.89 5.42
N LEU A 110 9.46 6.58 5.90
CA LEU A 110 9.43 8.02 6.11
C LEU A 110 9.18 8.80 4.81
N GLY A 111 9.83 8.40 3.71
CA GLY A 111 9.67 9.05 2.41
C GLY A 111 8.33 8.80 1.74
N THR A 112 7.70 7.65 1.99
CA THR A 112 6.44 7.25 1.35
C THR A 112 5.20 7.58 2.16
N LYS A 113 5.33 7.82 3.48
CA LYS A 113 4.21 8.10 4.37
C LYS A 113 3.30 9.22 3.88
N GLU A 114 3.88 10.37 3.53
CA GLU A 114 3.08 11.54 3.10
C GLU A 114 2.37 11.29 1.77
N ILE A 115 3.00 10.53 0.86
CA ILE A 115 2.39 10.14 -0.42
C ILE A 115 1.20 9.20 -0.15
N LEU A 116 1.40 8.19 0.69
CA LEU A 116 0.36 7.21 1.03
C LEU A 116 -0.85 7.90 1.67
N LEU A 117 -0.62 8.76 2.68
CA LEU A 117 -1.67 9.48 3.38
C LEU A 117 -2.38 10.49 2.47
N GLY A 118 -1.63 11.18 1.60
CA GLY A 118 -2.16 12.13 0.63
C GLY A 118 -3.05 11.48 -0.44
N GLN A 119 -2.89 10.17 -0.68
CA GLN A 119 -3.71 9.39 -1.61
C GLN A 119 -4.80 8.56 -0.92
N GLY A 120 -5.07 8.81 0.38
CA GLY A 120 -6.11 8.10 1.14
C GLY A 120 -5.73 6.70 1.60
N GLY A 121 -4.44 6.33 1.51
CA GLY A 121 -3.92 5.09 2.09
C GLY A 121 -3.64 5.23 3.58
N TYR A 122 -4.11 4.28 4.39
CA TYR A 122 -3.89 4.27 5.83
C TYR A 122 -3.49 2.88 6.33
N PRO A 123 -2.43 2.74 7.15
CA PRO A 123 -2.10 1.47 7.78
C PRO A 123 -3.15 1.14 8.86
N VAL A 124 -3.93 0.08 8.61
CA VAL A 124 -4.99 -0.38 9.53
C VAL A 124 -4.41 -1.22 10.67
N ALA A 125 -3.38 -2.01 10.39
CA ALA A 125 -2.71 -2.86 11.38
C ALA A 125 -1.21 -2.96 11.06
N TRP A 126 -0.40 -3.04 12.11
CA TRP A 126 1.06 -3.20 12.01
C TRP A 126 1.58 -4.04 13.17
N GLY A 127 2.59 -4.88 12.93
CA GLY A 127 3.24 -5.64 13.98
C GLY A 127 4.49 -6.37 13.49
N GLU A 128 5.39 -6.65 14.42
CA GLU A 128 6.51 -7.57 14.17
C GLU A 128 6.05 -9.01 14.41
N VAL A 129 6.44 -9.92 13.52
CA VAL A 129 6.16 -11.35 13.68
C VAL A 129 7.03 -11.89 14.81
N THR A 130 6.43 -12.20 15.95
CA THR A 130 7.13 -12.72 17.15
C THR A 130 7.16 -14.25 17.22
N LEU A 131 6.42 -14.94 16.34
CA LEU A 131 6.37 -16.40 16.31
C LEU A 131 7.51 -16.96 15.45
N SER A 132 8.32 -17.85 16.03
CA SER A 132 9.40 -18.57 15.34
C SER A 132 8.92 -19.52 14.24
N ARG A 133 7.62 -19.84 14.21
CA ARG A 133 6.99 -20.68 13.19
C ARG A 133 6.16 -19.83 12.25
N ASN A 134 6.57 -19.78 10.99
CA ASN A 134 5.76 -19.21 9.91
C ASN A 134 4.50 -20.09 9.72
N VAL A 135 3.34 -19.59 10.15
CA VAL A 135 2.05 -20.30 10.03
C VAL A 135 1.45 -20.23 8.62
N ALA A 136 1.94 -19.33 7.75
CA ALA A 136 1.55 -19.28 6.34
C ALA A 136 2.25 -20.38 5.51
N ARG A 137 3.34 -20.94 6.01
CA ARG A 137 3.96 -22.17 5.53
C ARG A 137 3.48 -23.36 6.36
N ALA A 138 2.18 -23.65 6.29
CA ALA A 138 1.71 -24.96 6.69
C ALA A 138 2.21 -25.97 5.62
N ASP A 139 3.33 -26.64 5.93
CA ASP A 139 3.85 -27.86 5.31
C ASP A 139 5.09 -27.78 4.39
N ASP A 140 6.23 -27.32 4.92
CA ASP A 140 7.55 -27.48 4.27
C ASP A 140 8.36 -28.67 4.82
N SER A 141 7.73 -29.57 5.59
CA SER A 141 8.38 -30.78 6.09
C SER A 141 8.75 -31.78 4.96
N ALA A 142 8.19 -31.59 3.76
CA ALA A 142 8.46 -32.39 2.57
C ALA A 142 9.53 -31.79 1.64
N ALA A 143 9.70 -30.46 1.60
CA ALA A 143 10.58 -29.79 0.62
C ALA A 143 12.08 -29.94 0.96
N ASN A 144 12.43 -30.02 2.25
CA ASN A 144 13.83 -30.07 2.69
C ASN A 144 14.52 -31.45 2.57
N ARG A 145 13.83 -32.47 2.04
CA ARG A 145 14.45 -33.80 1.78
C ARG A 145 15.04 -33.96 0.38
N ARG A 146 14.81 -33.02 -0.55
CA ARG A 146 15.25 -33.18 -1.96
C ARG A 146 16.60 -32.56 -2.31
N HIS A 147 17.30 -31.94 -1.36
CA HIS A 147 18.65 -31.38 -1.58
C HIS A 147 19.77 -32.11 -0.83
N LYS A 148 19.53 -33.34 -0.40
CA LYS A 148 20.58 -34.24 0.11
C LYS A 148 20.61 -35.55 -0.67
N THR A 149 21.01 -35.47 -1.94
CA THR A 149 21.63 -36.56 -2.71
C THR A 149 22.48 -35.94 -3.79
#